data_AF-A0A7X0FTB2-F1
#
_entry.id   AF-A0A7X0FTB2-F1
#
_cell.length_a   1.000
_cell.length_b   1.000
_cell.length_c   1.000
_cell.angle_alpha   90.00
_cell.angle_beta   90.00
_cell.angle_gamma   90.00
#
_symmetry.space_group_name_H-M   'P 1'
#
loop_
_entity.id
_entity.type
_entity.pdbx_description
1 polymer ?
#
loop_
_entity_poly.entity_id
_entity_poly.type
_entity_poly.pdbx_seq_one_letter_code
_entity_poly.pdbx_strand_id
1 'polypeptide(L)' 'MTFRAPLVLAVSGQGSAGQYIVTLKPGVSIGATVSKHGIKTMYRYGGVLNGFAARLTSRKLAKLDKRGP' A
#
# COMPACT_ATOMS: atom_id res chain seq x y z
N MET A 1 27.55 -9.56 -19.42
CA MET A 1 27.43 -8.09 -19.33
C MET A 1 26.38 -7.77 -18.29
N THR A 2 26.73 -7.20 -17.14
CA THR A 2 25.80 -6.97 -16.03
C THR A 2 25.30 -5.53 -16.09
N PHE A 3 24.02 -5.32 -16.39
CA PHE A 3 23.41 -3.99 -16.31
C PHE A 3 23.22 -3.61 -14.83
N ARG A 4 24.09 -2.73 -14.33
CA ARG A 4 23.85 -2.03 -13.07
C ARG A 4 23.01 -0.79 -13.37
N ALA A 5 21.69 -0.92 -13.21
CA ALA A 5 20.82 0.25 -13.18
C ALA A 5 21.17 1.10 -11.95
N PRO A 6 21.34 2.42 -12.08
CA PRO A 6 21.55 3.29 -10.94
C PRO A 6 20.32 3.26 -10.03
N LEU A 7 20.55 3.17 -8.71
CA LEU A 7 19.50 3.32 -7.71
C LEU A 7 19.10 4.80 -7.65
N VAL A 8 18.06 5.18 -8.38
CA VAL A 8 17.48 6.52 -8.32
C VAL A 8 16.37 6.52 -7.27
N LEU A 9 16.60 7.24 -6.16
CA LEU A 9 15.59 7.45 -5.14
C LEU A 9 14.58 8.48 -5.65
N ALA A 10 13.29 8.14 -5.63
CA ALA A 10 12.24 9.10 -5.90
C ALA A 10 12.27 10.23 -4.84
N VAL A 11 12.07 11.48 -5.27
CA VAL A 11 11.71 12.57 -4.35
C VAL A 11 10.54 12.08 -3.49
N SER A 12 10.60 12.32 -2.18
CA SER A 12 9.48 12.01 -1.28
C SER A 12 8.21 12.60 -1.88
N GLY A 13 7.35 11.74 -2.42
CA GLY A 13 6.13 12.20 -3.05
C GLY A 13 5.31 12.96 -2.02
N GLN A 14 4.83 14.16 -2.37
CA GLN A 14 3.63 14.69 -1.72
C GLN A 14 2.50 13.73 -2.05
N GLY A 15 2.36 12.68 -1.22
CA GLY A 15 1.26 11.74 -1.33
C GLY A 15 -0.03 12.57 -1.40
N SER A 16 -0.86 12.33 -2.42
CA SER A 16 -2.14 13.00 -2.50
C SER A 16 -2.91 12.66 -1.23
N ALA A 17 -3.21 13.67 -0.42
CA ALA A 17 -3.83 13.45 0.89
C ALA A 17 -5.07 12.55 0.75
N GLY A 18 -5.06 11.45 1.50
CA GLY A 18 -6.12 10.45 1.46
C GLY A 18 -5.92 9.31 0.47
N GLN A 19 -4.92 9.29 -0.41
CA GLN A 19 -4.66 8.17 -1.33
C GLN A 19 -3.37 7.43 -0.96
N TYR A 20 -3.47 6.12 -0.78
CA TYR A 20 -2.36 5.30 -0.27
C TYR A 20 -2.23 4.01 -1.05
N ILE A 21 -0.98 3.60 -1.26
CA ILE A 21 -0.64 2.23 -1.64
C ILE A 21 -0.36 1.46 -0.35
N VAL A 22 -1.23 0.50 -0.03
CA VAL A 22 -1.08 -0.40 1.10
C VAL A 22 -0.39 -1.66 0.63
N THR A 23 0.76 -1.95 1.23
CA THR A 23 1.46 -3.22 1.03
C THR A 23 1.13 -4.18 2.16
N LEU A 24 0.93 -5.44 1.80
CA LEU A 24 0.61 -6.53 2.72
C LEU A 24 1.77 -7.51 2.75
N LYS A 25 1.91 -8.20 3.89
CA LYS A 25 2.87 -9.30 4.02
C LYS A 25 2.52 -10.41 3.00
N PRO A 26 3.50 -11.20 2.52
CA PRO A 26 3.24 -12.37 1.70
C PRO A 26 2.21 -13.30 2.36
N GLY A 27 1.33 -13.91 1.55
CA GLY A 27 0.27 -14.81 2.02
C GLY A 27 -0.95 -14.14 2.68
N VAL A 28 -0.91 -12.83 2.97
CA VAL A 28 -2.08 -12.12 3.50
C VAL A 28 -3.07 -11.83 2.36
N SER A 29 -4.31 -12.30 2.52
CA SER A 29 -5.36 -12.03 1.54
C SER A 29 -5.74 -10.54 1.50
N ILE A 30 -5.65 -9.95 0.31
CA ILE A 30 -6.14 -8.59 0.03
C ILE A 30 -7.65 -8.53 0.31
N GLY A 31 -8.42 -9.50 -0.19
CA GLY A 31 -9.88 -9.51 -0.04
C GLY A 31 -10.31 -9.52 1.43
N ALA A 32 -9.72 -10.40 2.24
CA ALA A 32 -10.01 -10.47 3.67
C ALA A 32 -9.68 -9.15 4.40
N THR A 33 -8.54 -8.53 4.07
CA THR A 33 -8.11 -7.26 4.66
C THR A 33 -9.07 -6.13 4.31
N VAL A 34 -9.45 -6.03 3.02
CA VAL A 34 -10.35 -4.99 2.51
C VAL A 34 -11.73 -5.09 3.16
N SER A 35 -12.28 -6.31 3.24
CA SER A 35 -13.57 -6.55 3.89
C SER A 35 -13.53 -6.25 5.39
N LYS A 36 -12.52 -6.73 6.12
CA LYS A 36 -12.37 -6.53 7.56
C LYS A 36 -12.35 -5.04 7.95
N HIS A 37 -11.74 -4.20 7.12
CA HIS A 37 -11.56 -2.77 7.41
C HIS A 37 -12.55 -1.86 6.65
N GLY A 38 -13.50 -2.44 5.90
CA GLY A 38 -14.48 -1.67 5.11
C GLY A 38 -13.79 -0.69 4.15
N ILE A 39 -12.75 -1.16 3.45
CA ILE A 39 -11.97 -0.36 2.52
C ILE A 39 -12.56 -0.53 1.11
N LYS A 40 -12.59 0.55 0.34
CA LYS A 40 -12.88 0.49 -1.09
C LYS A 40 -11.57 0.64 -1.84
N THR A 41 -11.14 -0.42 -2.52
CA THR A 41 -9.89 -0.41 -3.31
C THR A 41 -10.11 0.33 -4.63
N MET A 42 -9.17 1.17 -4.99
CA MET A 42 -9.08 1.80 -6.32
C MET A 42 -8.36 0.89 -7.31
N TYR A 43 -7.34 0.18 -6.83
CA TYR A 43 -6.57 -0.76 -7.63
C TYR A 43 -6.01 -1.88 -6.75
N ARG A 44 -5.84 -3.09 -7.29
CA ARG A 44 -5.20 -4.22 -6.58
C ARG A 44 -3.93 -4.64 -7.31
N TYR A 45 -2.86 -4.79 -6.55
CA TYR A 45 -1.59 -5.30 -7.03
C TYR A 45 -1.50 -6.78 -6.66
N GLY A 46 -1.20 -7.63 -7.65
CA GLY A 46 -1.05 -9.08 -7.43
C GLY A 46 0.20 -9.70 -8.05
N GLY A 47 0.83 -9.02 -9.03
CA GLY A 47 2.01 -9.54 -9.74
C GLY A 47 3.34 -9.20 -9.07
N VAL A 48 3.57 -7.91 -8.78
CA VAL A 48 4.86 -7.40 -8.28
C VAL A 48 4.88 -7.15 -6.77
N LEU A 49 3.71 -6.92 -6.17
CA LEU A 49 3.56 -6.77 -4.73
C LEU A 49 2.17 -7.23 -4.30
N ASN A 50 2.06 -7.79 -3.09
CA ASN A 50 0.79 -8.11 -2.48
C ASN A 50 0.20 -6.85 -1.83
N GLY A 51 -0.80 -6.22 -2.44
CA GLY A 51 -1.31 -4.95 -1.92
C GLY A 51 -2.39 -4.30 -2.76
N PHE A 52 -2.77 -3.07 -2.40
CA PHE A 52 -3.81 -2.33 -3.10
C PHE A 52 -3.62 -0.82 -2.93
N ALA A 53 -4.13 -0.05 -3.91
CA ALA A 53 -4.32 1.38 -3.76
C ALA A 53 -5.74 1.66 -3.24
N ALA A 54 -5.87 2.56 -2.27
CA ALA A 54 -7.17 2.95 -1.74
C ALA A 54 -7.18 4.40 -1.24
N ARG A 55 -8.38 4.98 -1.20
CA ARG A 55 -8.61 6.20 -0.45
C ARG A 55 -8.84 5.87 1.02
N LEU A 56 -7.98 6.36 1.90
CA LEU A 56 -8.01 6.09 3.34
C LEU A 56 -8.17 7.39 4.14
N THR A 57 -9.03 7.35 5.15
CA THR A 57 -9.11 8.40 6.16
C THR A 57 -8.05 8.16 7.24
N SER A 58 -7.68 9.20 7.99
CA SER A 58 -6.72 9.09 9.10
C SER A 58 -7.08 7.98 10.10
N ARG A 59 -8.39 7.79 10.35
CA ARG A 59 -8.89 6.69 11.19
C ARG A 59 -8.63 5.30 10.61
N LYS A 60 -8.71 5.15 9.28
CA LYS A 60 -8.42 3.89 8.60
C LYS A 60 -6.91 3.64 8.50
N LEU A 61 -6.11 4.69 8.34
CA LEU A 61 -4.65 4.62 8.46
C LEU A 61 -4.22 4.09 9.83
N ALA A 62 -4.73 4.67 10.92
CA ALA A 62 -4.39 4.23 12.28
C ALA A 62 -4.75 2.75 12.54
N LYS A 63 -5.74 2.19 11.84
CA LYS A 63 -6.12 0.77 11.94
C LYS A 63 -5.24 -0.16 11.08
N LEU A 64 -4.58 0.38 10.06
CA LEU A 64 -3.70 -0.35 9.15
C LEU A 64 -2.24 -0.22 9.56
N ASP A 65 -1.87 0.87 10.22
CA ASP A 65 -0.53 1.10 10.68
C ASP A 65 -0.18 0.14 11.82
N LYS A 66 0.75 -0.77 11.53
CA LYS A 66 1.27 -1.75 12.47
C LYS A 66 2.46 -1.24 13.26
N ARG A 67 2.96 -0.02 13.00
CA ARG A 67 4.06 0.58 13.78
C ARG A 67 3.61 1.17 15.12
N GLY A 68 2.30 1.33 15.36
CA GLY A 68 1.81 1.96 16.59
C GLY A 68 2.13 3.45 16.67
N PRO A 69 1.59 4.19 17.66
CA PRO A 69 2.05 5.54 17.97
C PRO A 69 3.53 5.56 18.39
#